data_AF-A0A377FKS0-F1
#
_entry.id   AF-A0A377FKS0-F1
#
_cell.length_a   1.000
_cell.length_b   1.000
_cell.length_c   1.000
_cell.angle_alpha   90.00
_cell.angle_beta   90.00
_cell.angle_gamma   90.00
#
_symmetry.space_group_name_H-M   'P 1'
#
loop_
_entity.id
_entity.type
_entity.pdbx_description
1 polymer ?
#
loop_
_entity_poly.entity_id
_entity_poly.type
_entity_poly.pdbx_seq_one_letter_code
_entity_poly.pdbx_strand_id
1 'polypeptide(L)'
;MKKVVIFLLTLCVVTAGVLETSAVLFKNNSYAETKSTSDKVAQDSEKGARTDVSNPDLKELTGKDVKDGTYDIEVESDSAMFKIIKAKLTVKDGKMSAVLTLSGKGYLRLFMGTGEEAVKADKSKYAEFKIVDGKYTYEVLVDKLNTPVECTSFSKRKQKWYDHQIVFLADTLPEGAVKKDHTVVIVCVAAAVVLGLGAIFAIGHARKKKSAK
;
A
#
# COMPACT_ATOMS: atom_id res chain seq x y z
N MET A 1 -37.37 -57.75 -2.80
CA MET A 1 -36.27 -57.00 -2.16
C MET A 1 -36.83 -55.64 -1.76
N LYS A 2 -37.41 -55.53 -0.56
CA LYS A 2 -36.88 -54.79 0.62
C LYS A 2 -36.56 -53.33 0.26
N LYS A 3 -37.42 -52.32 0.45
CA LYS A 3 -38.23 -51.78 1.58
C LYS A 3 -37.73 -50.35 1.86
N VAL A 4 -38.63 -49.40 1.65
CA VAL A 4 -38.67 -47.99 2.10
C VAL A 4 -38.33 -47.85 3.59
N VAL A 5 -37.64 -46.78 4.02
CA VAL A 5 -37.92 -46.00 5.26
C VAL A 5 -37.25 -44.61 5.19
N ILE A 6 -38.09 -43.58 5.30
CA ILE A 6 -37.84 -42.18 5.69
C ILE A 6 -37.72 -42.12 7.22
N PHE A 7 -36.82 -41.32 7.82
CA PHE A 7 -36.98 -40.67 9.16
C PHE A 7 -35.79 -39.70 9.40
N LEU A 8 -35.98 -38.38 9.30
CA LEU A 8 -36.23 -37.45 10.42
C LEU A 8 -35.15 -37.44 11.53
N LEU A 9 -34.29 -36.41 11.52
CA LEU A 9 -33.75 -35.81 12.75
C LEU A 9 -33.23 -34.39 12.50
N THR A 10 -34.17 -33.46 12.50
CA THR A 10 -33.92 -32.08 12.95
C THR A 10 -33.75 -32.05 14.46
N LEU A 11 -32.89 -31.13 14.92
CA LEU A 11 -32.94 -30.37 16.19
C LEU A 11 -31.75 -30.62 17.14
N CYS A 12 -30.83 -29.67 17.16
CA CYS A 12 -30.33 -29.08 18.40
C CYS A 12 -30.02 -27.60 18.12
N VAL A 13 -31.02 -26.76 18.35
CA VAL A 13 -30.83 -25.33 18.62
C VAL A 13 -30.32 -25.26 20.06
N VAL A 14 -29.11 -24.72 20.27
CA VAL A 14 -28.80 -24.01 21.52
C VAL A 14 -28.05 -22.75 21.16
N THR A 15 -28.80 -21.67 21.16
CA THR A 15 -28.34 -20.28 21.32
C THR A 15 -27.71 -20.11 22.69
N ALA A 16 -26.52 -19.50 22.77
CA ALA A 16 -26.16 -18.56 23.84
C ALA A 16 -24.80 -17.91 23.57
N GLY A 17 -24.77 -16.58 23.68
CA GLY A 17 -23.68 -15.93 24.41
C GLY A 17 -22.55 -15.34 23.57
N VAL A 18 -22.79 -14.14 23.06
CA VAL A 18 -21.77 -13.09 22.92
C VAL A 18 -21.21 -12.75 24.30
N LEU A 19 -19.88 -12.74 24.49
CA LEU A 19 -19.16 -11.61 25.10
C LEU A 19 -17.65 -11.71 24.82
N GLU A 20 -17.11 -10.54 24.52
CA GLU A 20 -15.77 -10.22 24.09
C GLU A 20 -14.67 -10.59 25.11
N THR A 21 -13.51 -11.02 24.61
CA THR A 21 -12.25 -10.48 25.10
C THR A 21 -11.25 -10.48 23.96
N SER A 22 -11.00 -9.29 23.43
CA SER A 22 -9.97 -8.95 22.47
C SER A 22 -8.60 -9.08 23.13
N ALA A 23 -7.92 -10.20 22.89
CA ALA A 23 -6.47 -10.26 22.95
C ALA A 23 -5.94 -10.06 21.53
N VAL A 24 -5.58 -8.81 21.25
CA VAL A 24 -4.88 -8.37 20.04
C VAL A 24 -3.58 -9.17 19.93
N LEU A 25 -3.59 -10.18 19.07
CA LEU A 25 -2.39 -10.83 18.56
C LEU A 25 -1.71 -9.85 17.61
N PHE A 26 -0.74 -9.09 18.11
CA PHE A 26 0.28 -8.46 17.28
C PHE A 26 1.10 -9.57 16.61
N LYS A 27 0.63 -10.03 15.46
CA LYS A 27 1.48 -10.73 14.49
C LYS A 27 2.21 -9.66 13.70
N ASN A 28 3.50 -9.52 13.97
CA ASN A 28 4.46 -9.06 12.98
C ASN A 28 4.19 -9.85 11.69
N ASN A 29 3.64 -9.18 10.68
CA ASN A 29 3.53 -9.74 9.36
C ASN A 29 4.93 -9.73 8.75
N SER A 30 5.68 -10.77 9.11
CA SER A 30 6.76 -11.32 8.31
C SER A 30 6.29 -11.38 6.87
N TYR A 31 6.97 -10.66 5.99
CA TYR A 31 6.88 -10.82 4.54
C TYR A 31 6.76 -12.31 4.21
N ALA A 32 5.75 -12.67 3.42
CA ALA A 32 5.64 -14.03 2.91
C ALA A 32 6.84 -14.26 1.98
N GLU A 33 7.83 -15.02 2.47
CA GLU A 33 8.94 -15.52 1.67
C GLU A 33 8.37 -16.33 0.49
N THR A 34 8.31 -15.69 -0.68
CA THR A 34 8.01 -16.39 -1.92
C THR A 34 9.35 -16.90 -2.45
N LYS A 35 9.64 -18.17 -2.17
CA LYS A 35 10.80 -18.87 -2.73
C LYS A 35 10.74 -18.79 -4.25
N SER A 36 11.64 -18.01 -4.84
CA SER A 36 11.69 -17.81 -6.29
C SER A 36 11.95 -19.13 -7.01
N THR A 37 11.01 -19.56 -7.85
CA THR A 37 11.03 -20.86 -8.54
C THR A 37 11.76 -20.81 -9.89
N SER A 38 12.29 -19.64 -10.30
CA SER A 38 12.92 -19.44 -11.62
C SER A 38 14.35 -18.93 -11.50
N ASP A 39 15.29 -19.59 -12.19
CA ASP A 39 16.71 -19.17 -12.26
C ASP A 39 16.92 -17.76 -12.87
N LYS A 40 15.86 -17.19 -13.47
CA LYS A 40 15.84 -15.86 -14.06
C LYS A 40 15.54 -14.74 -13.06
N VAL A 41 15.20 -15.08 -11.82
CA VAL A 41 14.92 -14.12 -10.74
C VAL A 41 15.97 -14.29 -9.66
N ALA A 42 16.45 -13.18 -9.11
CA ALA A 42 17.49 -13.18 -8.10
C ALA A 42 16.97 -13.75 -6.78
N GLN A 43 17.76 -14.64 -6.16
CA GLN A 43 17.48 -15.12 -4.81
C GLN A 43 17.82 -14.06 -3.76
N ASP A 44 17.31 -14.22 -2.54
CA ASP A 44 17.52 -13.25 -1.47
C ASP A 44 19.00 -13.08 -1.09
N SER A 45 19.80 -14.14 -1.22
CA SER A 45 21.26 -14.09 -1.05
C SER A 45 21.98 -13.23 -2.10
N GLU A 46 21.35 -12.98 -3.25
CA GLU A 46 21.87 -12.12 -4.32
C GLU A 46 21.38 -10.66 -4.19
N LYS A 47 20.41 -10.40 -3.32
CA LYS A 47 19.82 -9.07 -3.10
C LYS A 47 20.63 -8.31 -2.03
N GLY A 48 20.67 -6.99 -2.17
CA GLY A 48 21.23 -6.11 -1.15
C GLY A 48 20.29 -5.96 0.06
N ALA A 49 20.77 -5.28 1.10
CA ALA A 49 19.91 -4.88 2.21
C ALA A 49 18.70 -4.09 1.72
N ARG A 50 17.55 -4.34 2.34
CA ARG A 50 16.27 -3.69 2.03
C ARG A 50 15.76 -2.88 3.22
N THR A 51 15.02 -1.82 2.93
CA THR A 51 14.32 -0.98 3.90
C THR A 51 12.83 -1.03 3.68
N ASP A 52 12.05 -0.93 4.75
CA ASP A 52 10.60 -0.78 4.64
C ASP A 52 10.27 0.63 4.09
N VAL A 53 9.50 0.67 3.01
CA VAL A 53 9.03 1.91 2.37
C VAL A 53 7.55 2.17 2.62
N SER A 54 6.93 1.38 3.51
CA SER A 54 5.54 1.55 3.92
C SER A 54 5.43 2.70 4.90
N ASN A 55 4.39 3.52 4.73
CA ASN A 55 3.99 4.50 5.74
C ASN A 55 2.49 4.33 6.05
N PRO A 56 2.12 3.72 7.19
CA PRO A 56 0.73 3.42 7.53
C PRO A 56 -0.10 4.68 7.84
N ASP A 57 0.55 5.81 8.11
CA ASP A 57 -0.14 7.07 8.40
C ASP A 57 -0.58 7.79 7.12
N LEU A 58 -0.03 7.41 5.96
CA LEU A 58 -0.40 7.98 4.67
C LEU A 58 -1.59 7.24 4.07
N LYS A 59 -2.58 8.02 3.63
CA LYS A 59 -3.73 7.50 2.92
C LYS A 59 -3.33 7.14 1.48
N GLU A 60 -3.72 5.95 1.03
CA GLU A 60 -3.65 5.54 -0.37
C GLU A 60 -4.45 6.51 -1.26
N LEU A 61 -3.85 6.91 -2.39
CA LEU A 61 -4.50 7.75 -3.39
C LEU A 61 -4.41 7.10 -4.78
N THR A 62 -5.42 7.33 -5.59
CA THR A 62 -5.52 6.89 -6.99
C THR A 62 -5.54 8.10 -7.92
N GLY A 63 -5.47 7.86 -9.23
CA GLY A 63 -5.52 8.96 -10.21
C GLY A 63 -6.82 9.77 -10.18
N LYS A 64 -7.91 9.25 -9.60
CA LYS A 64 -9.14 10.00 -9.40
C LYS A 64 -9.00 11.10 -8.35
N ASP A 65 -8.05 10.95 -7.44
CA ASP A 65 -7.86 11.80 -6.27
C ASP A 65 -6.89 12.95 -6.56
N VAL A 66 -6.20 12.88 -7.71
CA VAL A 66 -5.25 13.87 -8.20
C VAL A 66 -5.84 14.58 -9.41
N LYS A 67 -5.61 15.89 -9.55
CA LYS A 67 -6.00 16.65 -10.73
C LYS A 67 -5.13 16.29 -11.92
N ASP A 68 -5.73 16.30 -13.10
CA ASP A 68 -5.01 16.13 -14.35
C ASP A 68 -3.87 17.16 -14.47
N GLY A 69 -2.71 16.70 -14.93
CA GLY A 69 -1.50 17.51 -14.98
C GLY A 69 -0.23 16.68 -14.97
N THR A 70 0.91 17.38 -14.96
CA THR A 70 2.23 16.78 -14.87
C THR A 70 2.98 17.37 -13.69
N TYR A 71 3.48 16.51 -12.82
CA TYR A 71 4.06 16.88 -11.54
C TYR A 71 5.43 16.23 -11.38
N ASP A 72 6.37 16.94 -10.77
CA ASP A 72 7.51 16.25 -10.16
C ASP A 72 7.02 15.60 -8.86
N ILE A 73 7.47 14.38 -8.60
CA ILE A 73 7.09 13.59 -7.43
C ILE A 73 8.33 12.85 -6.91
N GLU A 74 8.42 12.66 -5.61
CA GLU A 74 9.43 11.82 -5.00
C GLU A 74 9.00 10.35 -5.00
N VAL A 75 9.96 9.46 -5.27
CA VAL A 75 9.76 8.02 -5.27
C VAL A 75 10.87 7.38 -4.46
N GLU A 76 10.48 6.71 -3.39
CA GLU A 76 11.41 5.94 -2.56
C GLU A 76 11.45 4.48 -3.02
N SER A 77 12.57 3.83 -2.76
CA SER A 77 12.80 2.42 -3.07
C SER A 77 13.36 1.70 -1.86
N ASP A 78 12.98 0.43 -1.69
CA ASP A 78 13.49 -0.44 -0.62
C ASP A 78 14.99 -0.74 -0.75
N SER A 79 15.63 -0.48 -1.89
CA SER A 79 17.05 -0.75 -2.12
C SER A 79 17.86 0.49 -2.45
N ALA A 80 18.94 0.72 -1.71
CA ALA A 80 19.91 1.80 -2.01
C ALA A 80 20.57 1.65 -3.40
N MET A 81 20.65 0.43 -3.95
CA MET A 81 21.17 0.21 -5.30
C MET A 81 20.18 0.63 -6.38
N PHE A 82 18.88 0.50 -6.12
CA PHE A 82 17.80 0.82 -7.06
C PHE A 82 17.25 2.22 -6.82
N LYS A 83 18.13 3.23 -6.76
CA LYS A 83 17.74 4.58 -6.40
C LYS A 83 17.14 5.37 -7.57
N ILE A 84 15.86 5.75 -7.42
CA ILE A 84 15.18 6.76 -8.24
C ILE A 84 15.65 8.14 -7.79
N ILE A 85 16.09 8.98 -8.73
CA ILE A 85 16.62 10.32 -8.45
C ILE A 85 15.75 11.45 -8.99
N LYS A 86 14.80 11.11 -9.85
CA LYS A 86 13.78 12.03 -10.35
C LYS A 86 12.62 11.22 -10.87
N ALA A 87 11.40 11.62 -10.55
CA ALA A 87 10.20 11.08 -11.18
C ALA A 87 9.29 12.21 -11.62
N LYS A 88 8.66 12.00 -12.78
CA LYS A 88 7.65 12.92 -13.31
C LYS A 88 6.34 12.16 -13.51
N LEU A 89 5.35 12.44 -12.68
CA LEU A 89 4.01 11.87 -12.73
C LEU A 89 3.17 12.64 -13.76
N THR A 90 2.43 11.92 -14.59
CA THR A 90 1.38 12.46 -15.46
C THR A 90 0.05 11.85 -15.06
N VAL A 91 -0.92 12.70 -14.77
CA VAL A 91 -2.30 12.32 -14.46
C VAL A 91 -3.19 12.82 -15.58
N LYS A 92 -3.99 11.92 -16.15
CA LYS A 92 -4.96 12.27 -17.19
C LYS A 92 -6.16 11.33 -17.11
N ASP A 93 -7.36 11.90 -17.06
CA ASP A 93 -8.61 11.14 -17.03
C ASP A 93 -8.64 10.07 -15.92
N GLY A 94 -8.07 10.39 -14.76
CA GLY A 94 -7.97 9.47 -13.61
C GLY A 94 -6.96 8.32 -13.77
N LYS A 95 -6.16 8.31 -14.84
CA LYS A 95 -5.04 7.37 -15.05
C LYS A 95 -3.73 8.06 -14.74
N MET A 96 -2.77 7.30 -14.23
CA MET A 96 -1.44 7.82 -13.90
C MET A 96 -0.34 7.04 -14.62
N SER A 97 0.66 7.77 -15.11
CA SER A 97 1.93 7.21 -15.57
C SER A 97 3.08 8.04 -15.00
N ALA A 98 4.26 7.46 -14.88
CA ALA A 98 5.43 8.17 -14.40
C ALA A 98 6.65 7.88 -15.28
N VAL A 99 7.45 8.92 -15.52
CA VAL A 99 8.80 8.78 -16.06
C VAL A 99 9.79 8.78 -14.90
N LEU A 100 10.36 7.62 -14.61
CA LEU A 100 11.36 7.41 -13.57
C LEU A 100 12.75 7.60 -14.14
N THR A 101 13.60 8.37 -13.46
CA THR A 101 15.03 8.49 -13.77
C THR A 101 15.84 7.78 -12.67
N LEU A 102 16.62 6.77 -13.06
CA LEU A 102 17.46 6.04 -12.12
C LEU A 102 18.88 6.62 -12.05
N SER A 103 19.50 6.49 -10.88
CA SER A 103 20.93 6.81 -10.70
C SER A 103 21.84 5.80 -11.42
N GLY A 104 21.46 4.53 -11.43
CA GLY A 104 22.22 3.44 -12.05
C GLY A 104 21.93 3.26 -13.54
N LYS A 105 22.95 2.88 -14.31
CA LYS A 105 22.85 2.54 -15.76
C LYS A 105 22.84 1.03 -16.02
N GLY A 106 22.64 0.24 -14.96
CA GLY A 106 22.75 -1.22 -14.97
C GLY A 106 21.48 -1.96 -15.34
N TYR A 107 20.37 -1.26 -15.55
CA TYR A 107 19.04 -1.84 -15.72
C TYR A 107 18.56 -1.64 -17.15
N LEU A 108 18.20 -2.71 -17.85
CA LEU A 108 17.74 -2.58 -19.24
C LEU A 108 16.25 -2.28 -19.31
N ARG A 109 15.48 -2.81 -18.37
CA ARG A 109 14.03 -2.65 -18.35
C ARG A 109 13.47 -2.83 -16.95
N LEU A 110 12.30 -2.25 -16.73
CA LEU A 110 11.51 -2.42 -15.53
C LEU A 110 10.20 -3.13 -15.85
N PHE A 111 9.63 -3.78 -14.85
CA PHE A 111 8.28 -4.31 -14.88
C PHE A 111 7.57 -3.96 -13.57
N MET A 112 6.37 -3.39 -13.67
CA MET A 112 5.54 -3.09 -12.50
C MET A 112 4.86 -4.39 -12.06
N GLY A 113 5.42 -5.01 -11.03
CA GLY A 113 5.14 -6.37 -10.58
C GLY A 113 6.43 -7.10 -10.18
N THR A 114 6.28 -8.38 -9.88
CA THR A 114 7.37 -9.27 -9.42
C THR A 114 8.19 -9.84 -10.58
N GLY A 115 9.39 -10.32 -10.29
CA GLY A 115 10.27 -10.98 -11.25
C GLY A 115 9.65 -12.23 -11.84
N GLU A 116 8.92 -13.01 -11.04
CA GLU A 116 8.21 -14.20 -11.47
C GLU A 116 7.09 -13.89 -12.47
N GLU A 117 6.38 -12.78 -12.26
CA GLU A 117 5.40 -12.27 -13.21
C GLU A 117 6.08 -11.75 -14.47
N ALA A 118 7.19 -11.01 -14.33
CA ALA A 118 7.95 -10.50 -15.45
C ALA A 118 8.46 -11.62 -16.36
N VAL A 119 8.91 -12.76 -15.81
CA VAL A 119 9.34 -13.94 -16.58
C VAL A 119 8.22 -14.52 -17.45
N LYS A 120 6.96 -14.40 -17.02
CA LYS A 120 5.78 -14.91 -17.73
C LYS A 120 5.11 -13.86 -18.61
N ALA A 121 5.39 -12.58 -18.36
CA ALA A 121 4.78 -11.47 -19.07
C ALA A 121 5.29 -11.33 -20.51
N ASP A 122 4.46 -10.73 -21.35
CA ASP A 122 4.88 -10.31 -22.68
C ASP A 122 5.84 -9.12 -22.59
N LYS A 123 6.81 -9.06 -23.51
CA LYS A 123 7.83 -7.99 -23.55
C LYS A 123 7.23 -6.60 -23.73
N SER A 124 6.06 -6.46 -24.35
CA SER A 124 5.35 -5.19 -24.49
C SER A 124 4.91 -4.58 -23.16
N LYS A 125 4.86 -5.37 -22.07
CA LYS A 125 4.57 -4.89 -20.72
C LYS A 125 5.80 -4.32 -20.00
N TYR A 126 6.99 -4.48 -20.57
CA TYR A 126 8.20 -3.96 -19.98
C TYR A 126 8.37 -2.48 -20.29
N ALA A 127 8.78 -1.72 -19.28
CA ALA A 127 9.29 -0.38 -19.48
C ALA A 127 10.75 -0.48 -19.91
N GLU A 128 11.02 -0.34 -21.21
CA GLU A 128 12.39 -0.32 -21.74
C GLU A 128 13.08 1.01 -21.42
N PHE A 129 14.39 0.95 -21.16
CA PHE A 129 15.16 2.15 -20.86
C PHE A 129 15.24 3.10 -22.07
N LYS A 130 15.22 4.40 -21.77
CA LYS A 130 15.58 5.48 -22.70
C LYS A 130 16.71 6.28 -22.06
N ILE A 131 17.61 6.82 -22.89
CA ILE A 131 18.68 7.71 -22.39
C ILE A 131 18.22 9.15 -22.59
N VAL A 132 18.06 9.88 -21.50
CA VAL A 132 17.75 11.31 -21.48
C VAL A 132 18.80 11.99 -20.62
N ASP A 133 19.48 13.00 -21.16
CA ASP A 133 20.56 13.73 -20.47
C ASP A 133 21.65 12.82 -19.86
N GLY A 134 21.98 11.73 -20.56
CA GLY A 134 22.97 10.75 -20.12
C GLY A 134 22.55 9.86 -18.96
N LYS A 135 21.28 9.92 -18.54
CA LYS A 135 20.66 9.11 -17.48
C LYS A 135 19.62 8.16 -18.05
N TYR A 136 19.37 7.06 -17.34
CA TYR A 136 18.42 6.04 -17.77
C TYR A 136 17.04 6.38 -17.23
N THR A 137 16.07 6.45 -18.14
CA THR A 137 14.68 6.79 -17.84
C THR A 137 13.72 5.70 -18.28
N TYR A 138 12.63 5.51 -17.55
CA TYR A 138 11.64 4.46 -17.78
C TYR A 138 10.23 5.04 -17.61
N GLU A 139 9.34 4.69 -18.53
CA GLU A 139 7.94 5.09 -18.46
C GLU A 139 7.12 3.91 -17.91
N VAL A 140 6.48 4.11 -16.76
CA VAL A 140 5.71 3.09 -16.04
C VAL A 140 4.28 3.55 -15.81
N LEU A 141 3.35 2.59 -15.73
CA LEU A 141 2.01 2.85 -15.24
C LEU A 141 2.02 2.92 -13.71
N VAL A 142 1.19 3.78 -13.14
CA VAL A 142 1.07 3.96 -11.70
C VAL A 142 -0.37 3.71 -11.30
N ASP A 143 -0.59 2.70 -10.46
CA ASP A 143 -1.95 2.37 -10.00
C ASP A 143 -2.37 3.24 -8.82
N LYS A 144 -1.42 3.51 -7.91
CA LYS A 144 -1.66 4.15 -6.61
C LYS A 144 -0.43 4.90 -6.10
N LEU A 145 -0.68 5.91 -5.27
CA LEU A 145 0.30 6.68 -4.52
C LEU A 145 0.19 6.33 -3.03
N ASN A 146 1.23 6.62 -2.25
CA ASN A 146 1.36 6.35 -0.81
C ASN A 146 1.29 4.87 -0.38
N THR A 147 1.19 3.94 -1.32
CA THR A 147 1.23 2.50 -1.06
C THR A 147 2.42 1.89 -1.78
N PRO A 148 3.22 1.03 -1.12
CA PRO A 148 4.27 0.27 -1.78
C PRO A 148 3.74 -0.55 -2.95
N VAL A 149 4.48 -0.53 -4.05
CA VAL A 149 4.21 -1.32 -5.25
C VAL A 149 5.47 -2.05 -5.68
N GLU A 150 5.29 -3.27 -6.19
CA GLU A 150 6.39 -4.06 -6.73
C GLU A 150 6.88 -3.47 -8.05
N CYS A 151 8.20 -3.28 -8.16
CA CYS A 151 8.87 -2.83 -9.36
C CYS A 151 10.16 -3.63 -9.55
N THR A 152 10.12 -4.63 -10.43
CA THR A 152 11.27 -5.48 -10.69
C THR A 152 12.13 -4.93 -11.83
N SER A 153 13.44 -5.07 -11.69
CA SER A 153 14.43 -4.53 -12.63
C SER A 153 15.25 -5.64 -13.28
N PHE A 154 15.46 -5.57 -14.59
CA PHE A 154 16.29 -6.54 -15.30
C PHE A 154 17.76 -6.07 -15.37
N SER A 155 18.64 -6.82 -14.71
CA SER A 155 20.07 -6.51 -14.65
C SER A 155 20.78 -6.79 -15.98
N LYS A 156 21.43 -5.78 -16.56
CA LYS A 156 22.29 -5.94 -17.75
C LYS A 156 23.44 -6.93 -17.49
N ARG A 157 24.06 -6.85 -16.30
CA ARG A 157 25.25 -7.66 -15.97
C ARG A 157 24.89 -9.09 -15.59
N LYS A 158 23.85 -9.27 -14.79
CA LYS A 158 23.49 -10.58 -14.23
C LYS A 158 22.44 -11.32 -15.05
N GLN A 159 21.76 -10.64 -15.97
CA GLN A 159 20.68 -11.20 -16.81
C GLN A 159 19.56 -11.87 -15.97
N LYS A 160 19.29 -11.28 -14.79
CA LYS A 160 18.25 -11.70 -13.85
C LYS A 160 17.36 -10.52 -13.48
N TRP A 161 16.13 -10.83 -13.08
CA TRP A 161 15.19 -9.91 -12.45
C TRP A 161 15.50 -9.74 -10.97
N TYR A 162 15.47 -8.50 -10.50
CA TYR A 162 15.65 -8.12 -9.12
C TYR A 162 14.44 -7.32 -8.68
N ASP A 163 13.69 -7.89 -7.75
CA ASP A 163 12.49 -7.24 -7.21
C ASP A 163 12.89 -6.11 -6.27
N HIS A 164 12.09 -5.05 -6.30
CA HIS A 164 12.18 -3.90 -5.42
C HIS A 164 10.77 -3.46 -5.09
N GLN A 165 10.59 -2.87 -3.93
CA GLN A 165 9.38 -2.12 -3.63
C GLN A 165 9.66 -0.64 -3.77
N ILE A 166 8.76 0.06 -4.44
CA ILE A 166 8.80 1.51 -4.57
C ILE A 166 7.51 2.12 -4.08
N VAL A 167 7.57 3.36 -3.60
CA VAL A 167 6.39 4.13 -3.21
C VAL A 167 6.46 5.53 -3.81
N PHE A 168 5.35 5.97 -4.39
CA PHE A 168 5.19 7.32 -4.91
C PHE A 168 4.60 8.20 -3.80
N LEU A 169 5.34 9.22 -3.36
CA LEU A 169 4.96 10.03 -2.20
C LEU A 169 4.09 11.21 -2.61
N ALA A 170 2.78 11.11 -2.39
CA ALA A 170 1.82 12.15 -2.79
C ALA A 170 2.02 13.47 -2.01
N ASP A 171 2.61 13.42 -0.82
CA ASP A 171 2.90 14.60 0.00
C ASP A 171 3.95 15.53 -0.64
N THR A 172 4.70 15.03 -1.62
CA THR A 172 5.68 15.82 -2.39
C THR A 172 5.07 16.53 -3.60
N LEU A 173 3.78 16.28 -3.89
CA LEU A 173 3.06 16.99 -4.94
C LEU A 173 2.83 18.46 -4.58
N PRO A 174 2.76 19.36 -5.57
CA PRO A 174 2.49 20.77 -5.31
C PRO A 174 1.10 20.98 -4.71
N GLU A 175 0.97 22.06 -3.94
CA GLU A 175 -0.29 22.42 -3.29
C GLU A 175 -1.44 22.48 -4.30
N GLY A 176 -2.56 21.83 -3.95
CA GLY A 176 -3.76 21.80 -4.79
C GLY A 176 -3.72 20.79 -5.93
N ALA A 177 -2.67 19.98 -6.09
CA ALA A 177 -2.66 18.84 -7.00
C ALA A 177 -3.61 17.72 -6.55
N VAL A 178 -3.67 17.46 -5.23
CA VAL A 178 -4.63 16.52 -4.63
C VAL A 178 -5.99 17.21 -4.47
N LYS A 179 -7.07 16.53 -4.88
CA LYS A 179 -8.44 17.05 -4.81
C LYS A 179 -8.92 17.07 -3.36
N LYS A 180 -9.57 18.17 -2.96
CA LYS A 180 -9.99 18.44 -1.58
C LYS A 180 -11.14 17.55 -1.08
N ASP A 181 -11.77 16.79 -1.96
CA ASP A 181 -12.89 15.90 -1.61
C ASP A 181 -12.44 14.69 -0.76
N HIS A 182 -11.14 14.56 -0.51
CA HIS A 182 -10.55 13.62 0.45
C HIS A 182 -10.02 14.25 1.75
N THR A 183 -10.11 15.58 1.90
CA THR A 183 -9.65 16.32 3.09
C THR A 183 -10.55 16.09 4.32
N VAL A 184 -11.78 15.56 4.15
CA VAL A 184 -12.77 15.42 5.23
C VAL A 184 -12.38 14.39 6.31
N VAL A 185 -11.47 13.46 6.04
CA VAL A 185 -11.10 12.42 7.03
C VAL A 185 -10.04 12.90 8.03
N ILE A 186 -9.23 13.90 7.67
CA ILE A 186 -8.09 14.35 8.51
C ILE A 186 -8.57 15.14 9.74
N VAL A 187 -9.74 15.79 9.69
CA VAL A 187 -10.23 16.63 10.80
C VAL A 187 -11.08 15.85 11.81
N CYS A 188 -11.73 14.75 11.41
CA CYS A 188 -12.65 14.03 12.30
C CYS A 188 -11.95 13.17 13.36
N VAL A 189 -10.72 12.68 13.13
CA VAL A 189 -10.03 11.85 14.13
C VAL A 189 -9.49 12.71 15.30
N ALA A 190 -9.08 13.95 15.04
CA ALA A 190 -8.65 14.87 16.10
C ALA A 190 -9.82 15.47 16.90
N ALA A 191 -10.97 15.74 16.26
CA ALA A 191 -12.11 16.35 16.95
C ALA A 191 -12.89 15.37 17.84
N ALA A 192 -12.91 14.07 17.52
CA ALA A 192 -13.64 13.09 18.32
C ALA A 192 -12.99 12.80 19.70
N VAL A 193 -11.68 12.99 19.84
CA VAL A 193 -10.97 12.76 21.11
C VAL A 193 -11.19 13.92 22.11
N VAL A 194 -11.44 15.14 21.63
CA VAL A 194 -11.57 16.32 22.51
C VAL A 194 -12.96 16.43 23.15
N LEU A 195 -14.02 15.88 22.54
CA LEU A 195 -15.39 16.01 23.06
C LEU A 195 -15.81 14.90 24.05
N GLY A 196 -15.01 13.83 24.21
CA GLY A 196 -15.33 12.71 25.10
C GLY A 196 -14.99 12.90 26.58
N LEU A 197 -14.19 13.91 26.93
CA LEU A 197 -13.70 14.12 28.32
C LEU A 197 -14.42 15.25 29.09
N GLY A 198 -15.38 15.95 28.46
CA GLY A 198 -16.05 17.12 29.05
C GLY A 198 -17.32 16.87 29.87
N ALA A 199 -17.82 15.63 29.97
CA ALA A 199 -19.18 15.35 30.45
C ALA A 199 -19.31 14.69 31.85
N ILE A 200 -18.30 14.80 32.73
CA ILE A 200 -18.39 14.23 34.11
C ILE A 200 -18.51 15.31 35.21
N PHE A 201 -18.37 16.59 34.90
CA PHE A 201 -18.53 17.66 35.90
C PHE A 201 -19.89 18.36 35.76
N ALA A 202 -20.92 17.84 36.46
CA ALA A 202 -21.95 18.63 37.17
C ALA A 202 -23.29 17.87 37.30
N ILE A 203 -23.46 17.07 38.36
CA ILE A 203 -24.75 17.01 39.07
C ILE A 203 -24.44 17.03 40.57
N GLY A 204 -24.53 18.23 41.14
CA GLY A 204 -24.40 18.49 42.57
C GLY A 204 -25.64 18.05 43.35
N HIS A 205 -25.36 17.57 44.57
CA HIS A 205 -26.12 17.68 45.81
C HIS A 205 -27.54 18.27 45.76
N ALA A 206 -28.53 17.45 46.17
CA ALA A 206 -29.72 17.93 46.87
C ALA A 206 -30.03 17.00 48.05
N ARG A 207 -29.57 17.39 49.25
CA ARG A 207 -30.03 16.84 50.54
C ARG A 207 -31.49 17.24 50.76
N LYS A 208 -32.40 16.29 50.99
CA LYS A 208 -33.70 16.57 51.61
C LYS A 208 -33.75 15.99 53.03
N LYS A 209 -33.91 16.90 53.99
CA LYS A 209 -34.07 16.68 55.43
C LYS A 209 -35.17 15.66 55.75
N LYS A 210 -34.89 14.79 56.72
CA LYS A 210 -35.85 14.11 57.59
C LYS A 210 -36.87 15.12 58.15
N SER A 211 -38.15 14.77 58.10
CA SER A 211 -39.11 15.19 59.12
C SER A 211 -39.66 13.92 59.77
N ALA A 212 -39.41 13.77 61.06
CA ALA A 212 -40.01 12.78 61.92
C ALA A 212 -40.86 13.55 62.94
N LYS A 213 -42.02 12.95 63.24
CA LYS A 213 -43.05 13.36 64.21
C LYS A 213 -44.05 14.40 63.74
#